data_AF-A0A947PCL0-F1
#
_entry.id   AF-A0A947PCL0-F1
#
_cell.length_a   1.000
_cell.length_b   1.000
_cell.length_c   1.000
_cell.angle_alpha   90.00
_cell.angle_beta   90.00
_cell.angle_gamma   90.00
#
_symmetry.space_group_name_H-M   'P 1'
#
loop_
_entity.id
_entity.type
_entity.pdbx_description
1 polymer ?
#
loop_
_entity_poly.entity_id
_entity_poly.type
_entity_poly.pdbx_seq_one_letter_code
_entity_poly.pdbx_strand_id
1 'polypeptide(L)'
;MGYANAATWSGVLSGFLEVTNSYFFNPGDERVLVVTTLTALSDLTNLAFARSVDPDSGTTTSENQRGNSTLGIDDFVGSESVANGRTLALVNIDNGGYENTTAIWNTCCSNNNPYNILGHTGGDLGLTSTGDHSLNLAYRIGDLSAGSSATFKYAYAAGLGLDDIVIPPPSGAVPEPATWAMMIGGFALIGGTLRRRRTTLSFA
;
A
#
# COMPACT_ATOMS: atom_id res chain seq x y z
N MET A 1 17.76 4.21 5.50
CA MET A 1 17.21 4.64 6.80
C MET A 1 15.98 3.77 7.04
N GLY A 2 15.95 3.00 8.12
CA GLY A 2 14.96 1.94 8.37
C GLY A 2 13.90 2.31 9.40
N TYR A 3 12.87 1.48 9.53
CA TYR A 3 11.85 1.60 10.57
C TYR A 3 12.37 1.10 11.92
N ALA A 4 12.01 1.78 13.01
CA ALA A 4 12.41 1.43 14.37
C ALA A 4 11.64 0.21 14.90
N ASN A 5 10.38 0.04 14.48
CA ASN A 5 9.54 -1.07 14.87
C ASN A 5 8.93 -1.74 13.64
N ALA A 6 8.77 -3.06 13.72
CA ALA A 6 8.07 -3.85 12.73
C ALA A 6 7.32 -5.01 13.38
N ALA A 7 6.20 -5.40 12.76
CA ALA A 7 5.46 -6.61 13.09
C ALA A 7 4.96 -7.24 11.79
N THR A 8 4.86 -8.57 11.74
CA THR A 8 4.33 -9.27 10.57
C THR A 8 3.28 -10.28 11.02
N TRP A 9 2.16 -10.29 10.30
CA TRP A 9 1.14 -11.30 10.40
C TRP A 9 0.97 -11.99 9.04
N SER A 10 0.86 -13.31 9.04
CA SER A 10 0.47 -14.07 7.85
C SER A 10 -0.69 -15.02 8.15
N GLY A 11 -1.51 -15.26 7.14
CA GLY A 11 -2.64 -16.17 7.21
C GLY A 11 -2.90 -16.83 5.86
N VAL A 12 -3.31 -18.10 5.89
CA VAL A 12 -3.62 -18.88 4.68
C VAL A 12 -5.12 -19.13 4.59
N LEU A 13 -5.71 -18.75 3.46
CA LEU A 13 -7.11 -19.02 3.13
C LEU A 13 -7.21 -20.36 2.38
N SER A 14 -7.51 -21.43 3.12
CA SER A 14 -7.88 -22.76 2.61
C SER A 14 -6.98 -23.32 1.49
N GLY A 15 -5.69 -22.97 1.48
CA GLY A 15 -4.73 -23.43 0.47
C GLY A 15 -4.83 -22.72 -0.89
N PHE A 16 -5.59 -21.63 -1.00
CA PHE A 16 -5.72 -20.83 -2.24
C PHE A 16 -4.84 -19.59 -2.22
N LEU A 17 -4.78 -18.90 -1.08
CA LEU A 17 -4.11 -17.62 -0.95
C LEU A 17 -3.45 -17.50 0.42
N GLU A 18 -2.18 -17.10 0.44
CA GLU A 18 -1.53 -16.58 1.64
C GLU A 18 -1.56 -15.06 1.62
N VAL A 19 -1.99 -14.47 2.73
CA VAL A 19 -2.00 -13.02 2.96
C VAL A 19 -0.96 -12.71 4.02
N THR A 20 0.01 -11.88 3.68
CA THR A 20 1.01 -11.36 4.62
C THR A 20 0.86 -9.85 4.75
N ASN A 21 0.70 -9.36 5.99
CA ASN A 21 0.73 -7.94 6.32
C ASN A 21 1.95 -7.66 7.18
N SER A 22 2.85 -6.81 6.69
CA SER A 22 4.00 -6.31 7.45
C SER A 22 3.78 -4.84 7.81
N TYR A 23 3.81 -4.57 9.11
CA TYR A 23 3.55 -3.27 9.72
C TYR A 23 4.87 -2.61 10.10
N PHE A 24 5.01 -1.32 9.83
CA PHE A 24 6.21 -0.55 10.11
C PHE A 24 5.87 0.83 10.68
N PHE A 25 6.55 1.22 11.76
CA PHE A 25 6.30 2.51 12.42
C PHE A 25 7.52 2.99 13.23
N ASN A 26 7.58 4.29 13.49
CA ASN A 26 8.63 4.92 14.30
C ASN A 26 8.01 5.63 15.51
N PRO A 27 8.75 5.76 16.63
CA PRO A 27 8.32 6.63 17.73
C PRO A 27 8.06 8.06 17.25
N GLY A 28 6.89 8.60 17.61
CA GLY A 28 6.47 9.95 17.21
C GLY A 28 5.94 10.07 15.78
N ASP A 29 5.89 8.98 15.01
CA ASP A 29 5.21 8.95 13.72
C ASP A 29 3.70 8.78 13.95
N GLU A 30 2.89 9.53 13.21
CA GLU A 30 1.42 9.43 13.26
C GLU A 30 0.89 8.43 12.23
N ARG A 31 1.78 7.64 11.62
CA ARG A 31 1.43 6.60 10.65
C ARG A 31 1.97 5.22 11.00
N VAL A 32 1.21 4.21 10.58
CA VAL A 32 1.65 2.83 10.51
C VAL A 32 1.59 2.40 9.05
N LEU A 33 2.74 2.21 8.42
CA LEU A 33 2.82 1.67 7.07
C LEU A 33 2.50 0.18 7.12
N VAL A 34 1.66 -0.26 6.19
CA VAL A 34 1.35 -1.66 5.94
C VAL A 34 1.80 -2.03 4.54
N VAL A 35 2.63 -3.07 4.45
CA VAL A 35 2.96 -3.75 3.19
C VAL A 35 2.15 -5.03 3.17
N THR A 36 1.22 -5.14 2.23
CA THR A 36 0.42 -6.34 2.02
C THR A 36 0.95 -7.10 0.83
N THR A 37 1.24 -8.38 1.04
CA THR A 37 1.62 -9.33 0.00
C THR A 37 0.61 -10.46 -0.05
N LEU A 38 0.03 -10.68 -1.23
CA LEU A 38 -0.92 -11.74 -1.53
C LEU A 38 -0.21 -12.77 -2.39
N THR A 39 0.01 -13.99 -1.89
CA THR A 39 0.69 -15.06 -2.60
C THR A 39 -0.31 -16.14 -2.97
N ALA A 40 -0.49 -16.39 -4.27
CA ALA A 40 -1.36 -17.43 -4.77
C ALA A 40 -0.75 -18.81 -4.49
N LEU A 41 -1.51 -19.68 -3.84
CA LEU A 41 -1.15 -21.08 -3.60
C LEU A 41 -1.75 -22.03 -4.65
N SER A 42 -2.72 -21.53 -5.41
CA SER A 42 -3.28 -22.11 -6.63
C SER A 42 -3.56 -20.99 -7.63
N ASP A 43 -3.89 -21.31 -8.88
CA ASP A 43 -4.35 -20.28 -9.82
C ASP A 43 -5.61 -19.59 -9.30
N LEU A 44 -5.55 -18.26 -9.22
CA LEU A 44 -6.66 -17.40 -8.81
C LEU A 44 -7.09 -16.58 -10.01
N THR A 45 -8.40 -16.39 -10.15
CA THR A 45 -8.97 -15.49 -11.15
C THR A 45 -9.73 -14.39 -10.44
N ASN A 46 -9.64 -13.18 -10.98
CA ASN A 46 -10.31 -12.01 -10.44
C ASN A 46 -10.16 -11.94 -8.91
N LEU A 47 -8.93 -11.78 -8.43
CA LEU A 47 -8.63 -11.53 -7.04
C LEU A 47 -8.82 -10.04 -6.74
N ALA A 48 -9.47 -9.72 -5.63
CA ALA A 48 -9.54 -8.38 -5.09
C ALA A 48 -9.32 -8.43 -3.58
N PHE A 49 -8.80 -7.33 -3.03
CA PHE A 49 -8.54 -7.18 -1.61
C PHE A 49 -9.15 -5.87 -1.13
N ALA A 50 -9.67 -5.86 0.09
CA ALA A 50 -10.08 -4.63 0.74
C ALA A 50 -9.62 -4.61 2.20
N ARG A 51 -9.28 -3.40 2.65
CA ARG A 51 -9.08 -3.06 4.04
C ARG A 51 -10.21 -2.14 4.47
N SER A 52 -10.94 -2.57 5.48
CA SER A 52 -11.99 -1.76 6.13
C SER A 52 -11.58 -1.42 7.56
N VAL A 53 -11.92 -0.23 8.03
CA VAL A 53 -11.75 0.18 9.43
C VAL A 53 -12.97 0.95 9.89
N ASP A 54 -13.35 0.76 11.15
CA ASP A 54 -14.37 1.56 11.83
C ASP A 54 -13.66 2.61 12.68
N PRO A 55 -13.82 3.91 12.41
CA PRO A 55 -13.05 4.99 13.01
C PRO A 55 -13.76 5.63 14.22
N ASP A 56 -14.28 4.82 15.12
CA ASP A 56 -14.99 5.27 16.31
C ASP A 56 -14.01 5.55 17.47
N SER A 57 -13.88 6.84 17.80
CA SER A 57 -13.06 7.32 18.91
C SER A 57 -13.90 8.05 19.94
N GLY A 58 -14.33 7.35 20.98
CA GLY A 58 -15.11 7.90 22.10
C GLY A 58 -16.62 8.01 21.84
N THR A 59 -17.04 8.10 20.58
CA THR A 59 -18.44 8.01 20.12
C THR A 59 -18.52 7.21 18.83
N THR A 60 -19.72 6.74 18.48
CA THR A 60 -19.99 6.05 17.21
C THR A 60 -20.20 7.02 16.04
N THR A 61 -20.38 8.32 16.28
CA THR A 61 -20.53 9.31 15.20
C THR A 61 -19.19 9.94 14.86
N SER A 62 -18.90 10.03 13.57
CA SER A 62 -17.73 10.69 13.01
C SER A 62 -18.04 11.45 11.72
N GLU A 63 -17.20 12.43 11.39
CA GLU A 63 -17.20 13.13 10.10
C GLU A 63 -16.21 12.45 9.17
N ASN A 64 -16.70 11.91 8.06
CA ASN A 64 -15.94 11.08 7.14
C ASN A 64 -15.77 11.80 5.81
N GLN A 65 -14.60 11.66 5.19
CA GLN A 65 -14.33 12.20 3.87
C GLN A 65 -13.41 11.31 3.03
N ARG A 66 -13.59 11.36 1.71
CA ARG A 66 -12.67 10.84 0.71
C ARG A 66 -11.90 11.98 0.08
N GLY A 67 -10.62 11.74 -0.18
CA GLY A 67 -9.68 12.76 -0.64
C GLY A 67 -9.44 13.85 0.40
N ASN A 68 -8.42 14.66 0.15
CA ASN A 68 -8.19 15.91 0.85
C ASN A 68 -7.51 16.91 -0.09
N SER A 69 -6.98 18.01 0.45
CA SER A 69 -6.28 19.03 -0.36
C SER A 69 -5.06 18.52 -1.14
N THR A 70 -4.51 17.36 -0.76
CA THR A 70 -3.24 16.82 -1.30
C THR A 70 -3.41 15.46 -1.98
N LEU A 71 -4.31 14.62 -1.48
CA LEU A 71 -4.51 13.24 -1.91
C LEU A 71 -5.85 13.09 -2.61
N GLY A 72 -5.84 12.35 -3.72
CA GLY A 72 -7.04 12.07 -4.51
C GLY A 72 -8.05 11.19 -3.77
N ILE A 73 -9.29 11.20 -4.24
CA ILE A 73 -10.39 10.41 -3.64
C ILE A 73 -10.15 8.90 -3.68
N ASP A 74 -9.30 8.40 -4.56
CA ASP A 74 -8.99 6.97 -4.66
C ASP A 74 -7.84 6.55 -3.72
N ASP A 75 -7.12 7.53 -3.18
CA ASP A 75 -5.93 7.31 -2.36
C ASP A 75 -6.13 7.67 -0.88
N PHE A 76 -7.19 8.39 -0.53
CA PHE A 76 -7.43 8.82 0.84
C PHE A 76 -8.89 8.64 1.24
N VAL A 77 -9.12 8.04 2.40
CA VAL A 77 -10.38 8.09 3.12
C VAL A 77 -10.09 8.24 4.60
N GLY A 78 -10.72 9.22 5.23
CA GLY A 78 -10.45 9.61 6.60
C GLY A 78 -11.73 9.90 7.35
N SER A 79 -11.59 9.87 8.67
CA SER A 79 -12.67 10.15 9.60
C SER A 79 -12.16 10.92 10.79
N GLU A 80 -12.94 11.90 11.24
CA GLU A 80 -12.69 12.70 12.43
C GLU A 80 -13.81 12.46 13.44
N SER A 81 -13.44 12.09 14.66
CA SER A 81 -14.42 11.91 15.73
C SER A 81 -15.03 13.25 16.15
N VAL A 82 -16.36 13.34 16.13
CA VAL A 82 -17.09 14.54 16.61
C VAL A 82 -16.92 14.77 18.11
N ALA A 83 -16.50 13.75 18.86
CA ALA A 83 -16.36 13.84 20.31
C ALA A 83 -15.03 14.45 20.76
N ASN A 84 -13.97 14.28 19.98
CA ASN A 84 -12.62 14.63 20.42
C ASN A 84 -11.69 15.15 19.31
N GLY A 85 -12.16 15.29 18.07
CA GLY A 85 -11.38 15.79 16.93
C GLY A 85 -10.23 14.87 16.51
N ARG A 86 -10.14 13.64 17.03
CA ARG A 86 -9.10 12.70 16.63
C ARG A 86 -9.44 12.12 15.28
N THR A 87 -8.43 12.02 14.43
CA THR A 87 -8.58 11.48 13.09
C THR A 87 -7.99 10.09 12.95
N LEU A 88 -8.59 9.30 12.06
CA LEU A 88 -8.04 8.07 11.53
C LEU A 88 -8.32 8.02 10.03
N ALA A 89 -7.30 7.68 9.24
CA ALA A 89 -7.42 7.55 7.80
C ALA A 89 -6.75 6.27 7.29
N LEU A 90 -7.28 5.76 6.19
CA LEU A 90 -6.61 4.83 5.30
C LEU A 90 -6.06 5.62 4.12
N VAL A 91 -4.76 5.43 3.86
CA VAL A 91 -4.07 6.12 2.78
C VAL A 91 -3.37 5.12 1.89
N ASN A 92 -3.66 5.13 0.60
CA ASN A 92 -2.90 4.40 -0.40
C ASN A 92 -1.50 5.03 -0.52
N ILE A 93 -0.46 4.22 -0.39
CA ILE A 93 0.94 4.68 -0.44
C ILE A 93 1.58 4.29 -1.77
N ASP A 94 1.29 3.07 -2.21
CA ASP A 94 1.82 2.48 -3.44
C ASP A 94 0.88 1.33 -3.83
N ASN A 95 0.10 1.52 -4.89
CA ASN A 95 -0.88 0.53 -5.33
C ASN A 95 -0.25 -0.65 -6.08
N GLY A 96 1.08 -0.70 -6.24
CA GLY A 96 1.73 -1.80 -6.97
C GLY A 96 1.34 -1.88 -8.45
N GLY A 97 0.77 -0.82 -9.01
CA GLY A 97 0.21 -0.80 -10.37
C GLY A 97 -1.21 -1.36 -10.51
N TYR A 98 -1.87 -1.70 -9.39
CA TYR A 98 -3.26 -2.19 -9.37
C TYR A 98 -4.25 -1.02 -9.33
N GLU A 99 -5.45 -1.23 -9.89
CA GLU A 99 -6.58 -0.32 -9.68
C GLU A 99 -6.94 -0.31 -8.19
N ASN A 100 -7.07 0.88 -7.60
CA ASN A 100 -7.51 1.08 -6.23
C ASN A 100 -8.58 2.16 -6.14
N THR A 101 -9.41 2.07 -5.10
CA THR A 101 -10.33 3.15 -4.72
C THR A 101 -10.56 3.13 -3.21
N THR A 102 -11.09 4.22 -2.69
CA THR A 102 -11.62 4.27 -1.32
C THR A 102 -13.15 4.39 -1.31
N ALA A 103 -13.78 4.07 -0.19
CA ALA A 103 -15.21 4.34 -0.01
C ALA A 103 -15.54 4.58 1.47
N ILE A 104 -16.58 5.37 1.71
CA ILE A 104 -17.23 5.47 3.01
C ILE A 104 -18.51 4.64 2.93
N TRP A 105 -18.68 3.71 3.88
CA TRP A 105 -19.75 2.73 3.78
C TRP A 105 -20.79 2.87 4.89
N ASN A 106 -22.06 2.79 4.49
CA ASN A 106 -23.24 2.96 5.35
C ASN A 106 -23.40 1.93 6.47
N THR A 107 -22.59 0.88 6.47
CA THR A 107 -22.61 -0.17 7.46
C THR A 107 -21.20 -0.32 8.01
N CYS A 108 -21.12 -0.25 9.34
CA CYS A 108 -19.93 -0.60 10.07
C CYS A 108 -19.95 -2.09 10.44
N CYS A 109 -18.77 -2.60 10.76
CA CYS A 109 -18.52 -3.92 11.31
C CYS A 109 -18.88 -5.17 10.47
N SER A 110 -19.19 -5.04 9.18
CA SER A 110 -19.34 -6.19 8.28
C SER A 110 -18.16 -6.36 7.34
N ASN A 111 -17.92 -7.58 6.84
CA ASN A 111 -16.92 -7.81 5.81
C ASN A 111 -17.47 -7.29 4.47
N ASN A 112 -17.06 -6.07 4.11
CA ASN A 112 -17.41 -5.48 2.82
C ASN A 112 -16.77 -6.28 1.69
N ASN A 113 -17.58 -6.67 0.70
CA ASN A 113 -17.05 -7.30 -0.50
C ASN A 113 -16.16 -6.28 -1.24
N PRO A 114 -14.88 -6.60 -1.53
CA PRO A 114 -13.98 -5.69 -2.25
C PRO A 114 -14.55 -5.19 -3.58
N TYR A 115 -15.34 -6.01 -4.29
CA TYR A 115 -15.98 -5.60 -5.54
C TYR A 115 -17.05 -4.54 -5.39
N ASN A 116 -17.75 -4.54 -4.25
CA ASN A 116 -18.73 -3.51 -3.97
C ASN A 116 -18.04 -2.16 -3.77
N ILE A 117 -16.92 -2.16 -3.05
CA ILE A 117 -16.08 -0.96 -2.83
C ILE A 117 -15.52 -0.48 -4.17
N LEU A 118 -14.86 -1.35 -4.93
CA LEU A 118 -14.30 -1.04 -6.26
C LEU A 118 -15.35 -0.51 -7.25
N GLY A 119 -16.59 -1.01 -7.17
CA GLY A 119 -17.69 -0.59 -8.03
C GLY A 119 -18.54 0.55 -7.48
N HIS A 120 -18.30 1.04 -6.27
CA HIS A 120 -19.15 2.00 -5.58
C HIS A 120 -20.63 1.57 -5.52
N THR A 121 -20.89 0.28 -5.20
CA THR A 121 -22.25 -0.31 -5.21
C THR A 121 -22.67 -0.87 -3.85
N GLY A 122 -23.93 -0.71 -3.47
CA GLY A 122 -24.52 -1.44 -2.34
C GLY A 122 -24.29 -0.85 -0.93
N GLY A 123 -23.72 0.35 -0.82
CA GLY A 123 -23.59 1.03 0.47
C GLY A 123 -22.62 2.22 0.51
N ASP A 124 -22.03 2.60 -0.62
CA ASP A 124 -21.20 3.80 -0.73
C ASP A 124 -22.02 5.07 -0.45
N LEU A 125 -21.45 5.95 0.38
CA LEU A 125 -22.02 7.23 0.77
C LEU A 125 -21.42 8.41 0.01
N GLY A 126 -20.49 8.16 -0.92
CA GLY A 126 -19.89 9.18 -1.77
C GLY A 126 -18.69 9.85 -1.11
N LEU A 127 -18.59 11.18 -1.24
CA LEU A 127 -17.37 11.91 -0.85
C LEU A 127 -17.29 12.22 0.64
N THR A 128 -18.40 12.51 1.28
CA THR A 128 -18.44 12.92 2.70
C THR A 128 -19.68 12.34 3.38
N SER A 129 -19.57 11.99 4.66
CA SER A 129 -20.73 11.60 5.46
C SER A 129 -20.51 11.81 6.95
N THR A 130 -21.61 12.08 7.67
CA THR A 130 -21.63 12.11 9.13
C THR A 130 -22.36 10.87 9.64
N GLY A 131 -21.74 10.09 10.52
CA GLY A 131 -22.40 8.91 11.08
C GLY A 131 -21.43 7.83 11.58
N ASP A 132 -21.99 6.64 11.78
CA ASP A 132 -21.30 5.41 12.19
C ASP A 132 -21.03 4.57 10.95
N HIS A 133 -19.88 4.81 10.30
CA HIS A 133 -19.58 4.33 8.96
C HIS A 133 -18.16 3.79 8.88
N SER A 134 -17.97 2.75 8.08
CA SER A 134 -16.63 2.20 7.84
C SER A 134 -15.90 2.96 6.73
N LEU A 135 -14.58 3.09 6.89
CA LEU A 135 -13.67 3.57 5.87
C LEU A 135 -13.06 2.37 5.15
N ASN A 136 -13.01 2.43 3.83
CA ASN A 136 -12.63 1.29 3.00
C ASN A 136 -11.58 1.70 1.98
N LEU A 137 -10.59 0.84 1.77
CA LEU A 137 -9.59 0.95 0.71
C LEU A 137 -9.51 -0.42 0.02
N ALA A 138 -9.76 -0.45 -1.29
CA ALA A 138 -9.80 -1.70 -2.06
C ALA A 138 -8.85 -1.67 -3.26
N TYR A 139 -8.40 -2.85 -3.65
CA TYR A 139 -7.45 -3.11 -4.74
C TYR A 139 -7.98 -4.23 -5.63
N ARG A 140 -7.98 -4.01 -6.94
CA ARG A 140 -8.25 -5.04 -7.96
C ARG A 140 -6.93 -5.64 -8.43
N ILE A 141 -6.66 -6.86 -7.97
CA ILE A 141 -5.42 -7.58 -8.28
C ILE A 141 -5.52 -8.29 -9.63
N GLY A 142 -6.69 -8.84 -9.94
CA GLY A 142 -6.93 -9.60 -11.17
C GLY A 142 -6.48 -11.06 -11.04
N ASP A 143 -6.06 -11.67 -12.14
CA ASP A 143 -5.65 -13.07 -12.14
C ASP A 143 -4.24 -13.21 -11.56
N LEU A 144 -4.02 -14.25 -10.74
CA LEU A 144 -2.74 -14.52 -10.10
C LEU A 144 -2.43 -16.01 -10.17
N SER A 145 -1.41 -16.38 -10.95
CA SER A 145 -0.99 -17.78 -11.11
C SER A 145 -0.39 -18.34 -9.82
N ALA A 146 -0.53 -19.65 -9.61
CA ALA A 146 0.06 -20.35 -8.47
C ALA A 146 1.56 -20.02 -8.32
N GLY A 147 1.97 -19.66 -7.10
CA GLY A 147 3.33 -19.25 -6.75
C GLY A 147 3.66 -17.79 -7.05
N SER A 148 2.78 -17.02 -7.70
CA SER A 148 2.96 -15.59 -7.93
C SER A 148 2.45 -14.77 -6.74
N SER A 149 2.99 -13.56 -6.59
CA SER A 149 2.58 -12.63 -5.53
C SER A 149 2.22 -11.26 -6.08
N ALA A 150 1.20 -10.64 -5.48
CA ALA A 150 0.87 -9.23 -5.65
C ALA A 150 1.25 -8.47 -4.38
N THR A 151 1.82 -7.27 -4.51
CA THR A 151 2.21 -6.43 -3.36
C THR A 151 1.78 -4.99 -3.56
N PHE A 152 1.19 -4.41 -2.51
CA PHE A 152 0.80 -3.01 -2.44
C PHE A 152 1.01 -2.50 -1.01
N LYS A 153 0.98 -1.18 -0.84
CA LYS A 153 1.23 -0.50 0.42
C LYS A 153 0.14 0.51 0.71
N TYR A 154 -0.33 0.50 1.94
CA TYR A 154 -1.20 1.54 2.49
C TYR A 154 -0.73 1.92 3.88
N ALA A 155 -1.24 3.00 4.44
CA ALA A 155 -0.99 3.39 5.82
C ALA A 155 -2.29 3.62 6.56
N TYR A 156 -2.26 3.29 7.85
CA TYR A 156 -3.10 3.97 8.82
C TYR A 156 -2.42 5.29 9.16
N ALA A 157 -3.14 6.40 9.06
CA ALA A 157 -2.65 7.73 9.44
C ALA A 157 -3.59 8.35 10.46
N ALA A 158 -3.02 8.96 11.50
CA ALA A 158 -3.70 9.82 12.45
C ALA A 158 -3.11 11.23 12.35
N GLY A 159 -3.79 12.22 12.94
CA GLY A 159 -3.33 13.61 12.96
C GLY A 159 -4.34 14.56 13.58
N LEU A 160 -3.98 15.84 13.64
CA LEU A 160 -4.81 16.90 14.23
C LEU A 160 -5.96 17.37 13.31
N GLY A 161 -5.98 16.95 12.05
CA GLY A 161 -7.06 17.22 11.09
C GLY A 161 -6.90 16.42 9.79
N LEU A 162 -8.00 16.11 9.08
CA LEU A 162 -7.98 15.27 7.87
C LEU A 162 -7.26 15.93 6.67
N ASP A 163 -7.27 17.25 6.62
CA ASP A 163 -6.52 18.02 5.61
C ASP A 163 -5.02 18.13 5.91
N ASP A 164 -4.62 17.93 7.17
CA ASP A 164 -3.21 17.95 7.58
C ASP A 164 -2.50 16.61 7.30
N ILE A 165 -3.26 15.56 6.97
CA ILE A 165 -2.70 14.26 6.60
C ILE A 165 -2.08 14.35 5.21
N VAL A 166 -0.78 14.62 5.20
CA VAL A 166 0.09 14.58 4.02
C VAL A 166 1.07 13.43 4.19
N ILE A 167 1.22 12.60 3.15
CA ILE A 167 2.21 11.51 3.13
C ILE A 167 3.49 12.02 2.46
N PRO A 168 4.58 12.29 3.19
CA PRO A 168 5.88 12.45 2.56
C PRO A 168 6.33 11.10 1.98
N PRO A 169 6.97 11.10 0.78
CA PRO A 169 7.40 9.87 0.13
C PRO A 169 8.28 9.05 1.08
N PRO A 170 8.20 7.70 1.04
CA PRO A 170 9.04 6.87 1.89
C PRO A 170 10.50 7.29 1.73
N SER A 171 11.14 7.66 2.84
CA SER A 171 12.50 8.22 2.90
C SER A 171 13.59 7.16 2.67
N GLY A 172 13.42 6.41 1.60
CA GLY A 172 14.30 5.31 1.22
C GLY A 172 14.14 4.99 -0.27
N ALA A 173 14.61 5.89 -1.13
CA ALA A 173 15.13 5.43 -2.42
C ALA A 173 16.23 4.42 -2.08
N VAL A 174 15.99 3.14 -2.38
CA VAL A 174 17.01 2.10 -2.31
C VAL A 174 18.08 2.51 -3.32
N PRO A 175 19.32 2.86 -2.91
CA PRO A 175 20.39 3.05 -3.88
C PRO A 175 20.66 1.67 -4.45
N GLU A 176 20.19 1.40 -5.66
CA GLU A 176 20.30 0.07 -6.27
C GLU A 176 21.76 -0.41 -6.24
N PRO A 177 22.13 -1.36 -5.36
CA PRO A 177 23.50 -1.88 -5.32
C PRO A 177 23.81 -2.66 -6.61
N ALA A 178 22.77 -3.16 -7.28
CA ALA A 178 22.84 -3.89 -8.53
C ALA A 178 23.30 -3.01 -9.70
N THR A 179 22.89 -1.75 -9.79
CA THR A 179 23.25 -0.89 -10.92
C THR A 179 24.75 -0.56 -10.92
N TRP A 180 25.33 -0.36 -9.74
CA TRP A 180 26.79 -0.22 -9.57
C TRP A 180 27.51 -1.52 -9.93
N ALA A 181 27.02 -2.66 -9.45
CA ALA A 181 27.60 -3.96 -9.78
C ALA A 181 27.53 -4.26 -11.29
N MET A 182 26.45 -3.87 -11.98
CA MET A 182 26.28 -4.04 -13.42
C MET A 182 27.16 -3.08 -14.22
N MET A 183 27.33 -1.82 -13.78
CA MET A 183 28.27 -0.88 -14.40
C MET A 183 29.72 -1.37 -14.24
N ILE A 184 30.11 -1.75 -13.02
CA ILE A 184 31.45 -2.29 -12.75
C ILE A 184 31.68 -3.59 -13.53
N GLY A 185 30.70 -4.50 -13.55
CA GLY A 185 30.76 -5.74 -14.31
C GLY A 185 30.89 -5.51 -15.82
N GLY A 186 30.12 -4.57 -16.37
CA GLY A 186 30.21 -4.17 -17.77
C GLY A 186 31.57 -3.58 -18.13
N PHE A 187 32.10 -2.66 -17.33
CA PHE A 187 33.44 -2.09 -17.54
C PHE A 187 34.56 -3.12 -17.39
N ALA A 188 34.44 -4.05 -16.44
CA ALA A 188 35.41 -5.14 -16.26
C ALA A 188 35.44 -6.08 -17.47
N LEU A 189 34.28 -6.41 -18.05
CA LEU A 189 34.17 -7.20 -19.28
C LEU A 189 34.81 -6.49 -20.47
N ILE A 190 34.46 -5.22 -20.70
CA ILE A 190 35.02 -4.43 -21.81
C ILE A 190 36.55 -4.31 -21.66
N GLY A 191 37.05 -3.92 -20.48
CA GLY A 191 38.48 -3.80 -20.21
C GLY A 191 39.24 -5.13 -20.36
N GLY A 192 38.62 -6.23 -19.93
CA GLY A 192 39.18 -7.58 -20.09
C GLY A 192 39.35 -7.99 -21.56
N THR A 193 38.37 -7.68 -22.41
CA THR A 193 38.45 -7.98 -23.85
C THR A 193 39.53 -7.15 -24.56
N LEU A 194 39.69 -5.87 -24.21
CA LEU A 194 40.72 -5.00 -24.76
C LEU A 194 42.13 -5.46 -24.37
N ARG A 195 42.34 -5.90 -23.12
CA ARG A 195 43.65 -6.33 -22.62
C ARG A 195 44.14 -7.64 -23.25
N ARG A 196 43.23 -8.50 -23.74
CA ARG A 196 43.58 -9.79 -24.35
C ARG A 196 44.13 -9.66 -25.78
N ARG A 197 43.92 -8.52 -26.45
CA ARG A 197 44.52 -8.24 -27.76
C ARG A 197 45.96 -7.76 -27.60
N ARG A 198 46.91 -8.68 -27.47
CA ARG A 198 48.34 -8.38 -27.65
C ARG A 198 48.60 -8.10 -29.12
N THR A 199 49.00 -6.87 -29.43
CA THR A 199 49.57 -6.49 -30.73
C THR A 199 50.98 -7.06 -30.84
N THR A 200 51.17 -8.02 -31.74
CA THR A 200 52.49 -8.50 -32.14
C THR A 200 53.08 -7.48 -33.10
N LEU A 201 54.08 -6.70 -32.64
CA LEU A 201 54.84 -5.81 -33.51
C LEU A 201 56.01 -6.61 -34.11
N SER A 202 56.11 -6.60 -35.44
CA SER A 202 57.28 -7.07 -36.19
C SER A 202 57.90 -5.86 -36.87
N PHE A 203 59.22 -5.72 -36.77
CA PHE A 203 59.98 -4.70 -37.50
C PHE A 203 60.73 -5.36 -38.67
N ALA A 204 60.98 -4.57 -39.71
CA ALA A 204 61.74 -4.94 -40.91
C ALA A 204 63.11 -4.24 -40.90
#